data_AF-A0A1I1EJQ4-F1
#
_entry.id   AF-A0A1I1EJQ4-F1
#
_cell.length_a   1.000
_cell.length_b   1.000
_cell.length_c   1.000
_cell.angle_alpha   90.00
_cell.angle_beta   90.00
_cell.angle_gamma   90.00
#
_symmetry.space_group_name_H-M   'P 1'
#
loop_
_entity.id
_entity.type
_entity.pdbx_description
1 polymer ?
#
loop_
_entity_poly.entity_id
_entity_poly.type
_entity_poly.pdbx_seq_one_letter_code
_entity_poly.pdbx_strand_id
1 'polypeptide(L)'
;MADDDPSAIQSIAISPDDAVDAYVYTRENPGEAVLRITPPFHGRMRARIHVYRVDDAHVTGAVHVSAAEVIEDDVLEEYPQLEGELESVDDAEAERLRKRHAEAVEEWQERAAEAIVDAVALEVDGERREVEVKPLG
;
A
#
# COMPACT_ATOMS: atom_id res chain seq x y z
N MET A 1 -17.59 21.63 14.72
CA MET A 1 -17.10 20.95 13.51
C MET A 1 -16.15 19.88 14.01
N ALA A 2 -16.70 18.69 14.28
CA ALA A 2 -15.97 17.53 14.80
C ALA A 2 -15.90 16.40 13.74
N ASP A 3 -16.62 16.56 12.63
CA ASP A 3 -16.71 15.56 11.56
C ASP A 3 -15.46 15.52 10.65
N ASP A 4 -14.52 16.47 10.77
CA ASP A 4 -13.28 16.49 9.98
C ASP A 4 -12.03 16.13 10.82
N ASP A 5 -12.20 15.74 12.09
CA ASP A 5 -11.08 15.32 12.94
C ASP A 5 -10.78 13.82 12.72
N PRO A 6 -9.59 13.44 12.19
CA PRO A 6 -9.24 12.06 11.95
C PRO A 6 -9.07 11.24 13.24
N SER A 7 -8.98 11.89 14.40
CA SER A 7 -8.92 11.20 15.70
C SER A 7 -10.19 10.41 16.02
N ALA A 8 -11.29 10.65 15.28
CA ALA A 8 -12.53 9.89 15.36
C ALA A 8 -12.41 8.45 14.80
N ILE A 9 -11.39 8.16 13.98
CA ILE A 9 -11.21 6.84 13.36
C ILE A 9 -10.78 5.81 14.41
N GLN A 10 -11.50 4.70 14.49
CA GLN A 10 -11.18 3.56 15.38
C GLN A 10 -10.83 2.30 14.58
N SER A 11 -11.37 2.19 13.36
CA SER A 11 -11.10 1.07 12.46
C SER A 11 -11.15 1.51 11.00
N ILE A 12 -10.35 0.84 10.17
CA ILE A 12 -10.31 1.04 8.72
C ILE A 12 -10.62 -0.28 8.02
N ALA A 13 -11.57 -0.25 7.10
CA ALA A 13 -11.81 -1.35 6.19
C ALA A 13 -10.95 -1.19 4.94
N ILE A 14 -10.22 -2.23 4.55
CA ILE A 14 -9.31 -2.19 3.39
C ILE A 14 -9.57 -3.38 2.46
N SER A 15 -9.42 -3.21 1.16
CA SER A 15 -9.36 -4.34 0.24
C SER A 15 -7.94 -4.91 0.29
N PRO A 16 -7.75 -6.23 0.51
CA PRO A 16 -6.42 -6.83 0.40
C PRO A 16 -5.76 -6.53 -0.96
N ASP A 17 -6.52 -6.66 -2.05
CA ASP A 17 -6.07 -6.31 -3.39
C ASP A 17 -5.59 -4.85 -3.50
N ASP A 18 -6.33 -3.88 -2.93
CA ASP A 18 -5.94 -2.46 -2.94
C ASP A 18 -4.62 -2.24 -2.18
N ALA A 19 -4.40 -2.97 -1.07
CA ALA A 19 -3.17 -2.85 -0.28
C ALA A 19 -1.97 -3.40 -1.05
N VAL A 20 -2.13 -4.59 -1.62
CA VAL A 20 -1.09 -5.27 -2.39
C VAL A 20 -0.76 -4.51 -3.68
N ASP A 21 -1.76 -4.08 -4.44
CA ASP A 21 -1.57 -3.28 -5.65
C ASP A 21 -0.88 -1.94 -5.35
N ALA A 22 -1.20 -1.31 -4.22
CA ALA A 22 -0.54 -0.08 -3.79
C ALA A 22 0.95 -0.32 -3.49
N TYR A 23 1.29 -1.43 -2.84
CA TYR A 23 2.68 -1.78 -2.59
C TYR A 23 3.44 -2.04 -3.90
N VAL A 24 2.93 -2.92 -4.76
CA VAL A 24 3.55 -3.25 -6.05
C VAL A 24 3.71 -2.00 -6.92
N TYR A 25 2.69 -1.15 -7.00
CA TYR A 25 2.78 0.08 -7.77
C TYR A 25 3.95 0.95 -7.29
N THR A 26 4.08 1.15 -5.97
CA THR A 26 5.14 1.97 -5.36
C THR A 26 6.53 1.38 -5.58
N ARG A 27 6.66 0.06 -5.69
CA ARG A 27 7.93 -0.63 -5.98
C ARG A 27 8.34 -0.55 -7.45
N GLU A 28 7.38 -0.67 -8.36
CA GLU A 28 7.63 -0.79 -9.80
C GLU A 28 7.58 0.55 -10.56
N ASN A 29 7.18 1.63 -9.90
CA ASN A 29 6.99 2.93 -10.53
C ASN A 29 7.67 4.05 -9.73
N PRO A 30 8.07 5.15 -10.39
CA PRO A 30 8.64 6.32 -9.71
C PRO A 30 7.60 7.14 -8.92
N GLY A 31 6.30 6.83 -9.04
CA GLY A 31 5.24 7.43 -8.23
C GLY A 31 4.98 6.65 -6.94
N GLU A 32 3.95 7.03 -6.21
CA GLU A 32 3.55 6.38 -4.96
C GLU A 32 2.08 5.98 -5.03
N ALA A 33 1.73 4.81 -4.49
CA ALA A 33 0.34 4.45 -4.22
C ALA A 33 0.13 4.22 -2.72
N VAL A 34 -0.91 4.83 -2.17
CA VAL A 34 -1.26 4.80 -0.75
C VAL A 34 -2.70 4.38 -0.55
N LEU A 35 -3.04 3.94 0.67
CA LEU A 35 -4.42 3.77 1.09
C LEU A 35 -4.93 5.08 1.69
N ARG A 36 -5.91 5.69 1.05
CA ARG A 36 -6.45 7.01 1.41
C ARG A 36 -7.80 6.91 2.11
N ILE A 37 -7.96 7.68 3.19
CA ILE A 37 -9.20 7.88 3.94
C ILE A 37 -9.55 9.36 3.87
N THR A 38 -10.79 9.68 3.47
CA THR A 38 -11.24 11.06 3.27
C THR A 38 -12.29 11.46 4.31
N PRO A 39 -12.30 12.73 4.75
CA PRO A 39 -13.34 13.25 5.62
C PRO A 39 -14.72 13.27 4.91
N PRO A 40 -15.84 13.36 5.66
CA PRO A 40 -15.89 13.40 7.12
C PRO A 40 -15.45 12.06 7.76
N PHE A 41 -14.72 12.14 8.88
CA PHE A 41 -14.20 10.99 9.59
C PHE A 41 -15.19 10.47 10.63
N HIS A 42 -15.27 9.14 10.70
CA HIS A 42 -16.15 8.40 11.61
C HIS A 42 -15.40 7.22 12.21
N GLY A 43 -15.96 6.62 13.26
CA GLY A 43 -15.35 5.48 13.97
C GLY A 43 -14.93 4.31 13.06
N ARG A 44 -15.68 4.06 11.99
CA ARG A 44 -15.33 3.06 10.98
C ARG A 44 -15.22 3.75 9.63
N MET A 45 -14.02 3.72 9.06
CA MET A 45 -13.75 4.26 7.73
C MET A 45 -13.43 3.14 6.75
N ARG A 46 -13.39 3.49 5.46
CA ARG A 46 -12.82 2.64 4.41
C ARG A 46 -11.61 3.35 3.82
N ALA A 47 -10.46 2.71 3.83
CA ALA A 47 -9.31 3.16 3.08
C ALA A 47 -9.37 2.58 1.66
N ARG A 48 -8.98 3.36 0.66
CA ARG A 48 -8.98 2.95 -0.75
C ARG A 48 -7.68 3.34 -1.41
N ILE A 49 -7.22 2.52 -2.35
CA ILE A 49 -6.02 2.84 -3.13
C ILE A 49 -6.14 4.22 -3.81
N HIS A 50 -5.06 4.98 -3.74
CA HIS A 50 -4.88 6.23 -4.47
C HIS A 50 -3.45 6.34 -4.97
N VAL A 51 -3.31 6.63 -6.26
CA VAL A 51 -2.02 6.73 -6.94
C VAL A 51 -1.66 8.20 -7.11
N TYR A 52 -0.50 8.58 -6.59
CA TYR A 52 0.19 9.84 -6.82
C TYR A 52 1.31 9.62 -7.84
N ARG A 53 1.25 10.33 -8.96
CA ARG A 53 2.37 10.41 -9.91
C ARG A 53 3.37 11.46 -9.42
N VAL A 54 4.58 11.45 -9.98
CA VAL A 54 5.72 12.29 -9.56
C VAL A 54 5.40 13.79 -9.44
N ASP A 55 4.45 14.30 -10.24
CA ASP A 55 4.06 15.72 -10.23
C ASP A 55 2.73 15.99 -9.50
N ASP A 56 2.13 15.00 -8.85
CA ASP A 56 0.85 15.15 -8.16
C ASP A 56 1.06 15.71 -6.75
N ALA A 57 0.24 16.70 -6.38
CA ALA A 57 0.19 17.20 -5.01
C ALA A 57 -0.70 16.30 -4.16
N HIS A 58 -0.26 16.01 -2.93
CA HIS A 58 -1.05 15.24 -1.98
C HIS A 58 -2.34 16.00 -1.63
N VAL A 59 -3.46 15.27 -1.60
CA VAL A 59 -4.74 15.86 -1.23
C VAL A 59 -4.72 16.22 0.26
N THR A 60 -4.84 17.51 0.55
CA THR A 60 -4.85 18.03 1.92
C THR A 60 -6.13 17.62 2.64
N GLY A 61 -6.00 17.17 3.90
CA GLY A 61 -7.14 16.80 4.75
C GLY A 61 -7.57 15.33 4.64
N ALA A 62 -6.94 14.54 3.77
CA ALA A 62 -7.07 13.08 3.80
C ALA A 62 -6.00 12.46 4.71
N VAL A 63 -6.33 11.32 5.32
CA VAL A 63 -5.34 10.46 5.98
C VAL A 63 -4.81 9.48 4.94
N HIS A 64 -3.49 9.33 4.89
CA HIS A 64 -2.80 8.36 4.04
C HIS A 64 -2.17 7.29 4.91
N VAL A 65 -2.30 6.05 4.49
CA VAL A 65 -1.66 4.89 5.10
C VAL A 65 -0.77 4.26 4.04
N SER A 66 0.49 4.03 4.37
CA SER A 66 1.41 3.32 3.48
C SER A 66 0.96 1.87 3.32
N ALA A 67 1.05 1.35 2.10
CA ALA A 67 0.79 -0.06 1.85
C ALA A 67 1.75 -0.98 2.64
N ALA A 68 2.98 -0.52 2.89
CA ALA A 68 3.96 -1.25 3.68
C ALA A 68 3.60 -1.33 5.17
N GLU A 69 2.71 -0.48 5.68
CA GLU A 69 2.27 -0.54 7.09
C GLU A 69 1.08 -1.48 7.31
N VAL A 70 0.49 -2.00 6.23
CA VAL A 70 -0.71 -2.86 6.31
C VAL A 70 -0.46 -4.32 5.91
N ILE A 71 0.74 -4.65 5.46
CA ILE A 71 1.17 -6.01 5.08
C ILE A 71 2.22 -6.45 6.10
N GLU A 72 2.23 -7.72 6.50
CA GLU A 72 3.23 -8.26 7.42
C GLU A 72 4.67 -8.08 6.89
N ASP A 73 5.58 -7.65 7.78
CA ASP A 73 6.95 -7.27 7.42
C ASP A 73 7.75 -8.43 6.79
N ASP A 74 7.54 -9.67 7.25
CA ASP A 74 8.20 -10.86 6.71
C ASP A 74 7.80 -11.13 5.25
N VAL A 75 6.54 -10.88 4.89
CA VAL A 75 6.09 -10.95 3.49
C VAL A 75 6.70 -9.83 2.66
N LEU A 76 6.83 -8.61 3.20
CA LEU A 76 7.45 -7.49 2.50
C LEU A 76 8.94 -7.74 2.18
N GLU A 77 9.66 -8.36 3.12
CA GLU A 77 11.08 -8.72 2.95
C GLU A 77 11.31 -9.72 1.81
N GLU A 78 10.29 -10.52 1.47
CA GLU A 78 10.32 -11.50 0.39
C GLU A 78 9.91 -10.93 -0.99
N TYR A 79 9.75 -9.62 -1.12
CA TYR A 79 9.38 -9.00 -2.41
C TYR A 79 10.44 -9.27 -3.50
N PRO A 80 10.05 -9.81 -4.67
CA PRO A 80 10.97 -10.08 -5.78
C PRO A 80 11.74 -8.83 -6.24
N GLN A 81 13.01 -8.97 -6.62
CA GLN A 81 13.86 -7.86 -7.07
C GLN A 81 14.31 -8.10 -8.52
N LEU A 82 14.26 -7.06 -9.36
CA LEU A 82 14.64 -7.14 -10.78
C LEU A 82 15.91 -6.35 -11.15
N GLU A 83 16.15 -5.20 -10.49
CA GLU A 83 17.11 -4.19 -10.95
C GLU A 83 18.53 -4.74 -11.17
N GLY A 84 19.04 -5.57 -10.25
CA GLY A 84 20.39 -6.12 -10.33
C GLY A 84 20.61 -7.14 -11.47
N GLU A 85 19.55 -7.71 -12.02
CA GLU A 85 19.64 -8.73 -13.07
C GLU A 85 19.69 -8.14 -14.48
N LEU A 86 19.19 -6.90 -14.66
CA LEU A 86 19.04 -6.28 -15.98
C LEU A 86 20.32 -5.62 -16.53
N GLU A 87 21.24 -5.18 -15.67
CA GLU A 87 22.40 -4.36 -16.08
C GLU A 87 23.42 -5.10 -16.97
N SER A 88 23.38 -6.43 -16.99
CA SER A 88 24.41 -7.28 -17.62
C SER A 88 23.94 -8.13 -18.80
N VAL A 89 22.68 -7.98 -19.22
CA VAL A 89 22.03 -8.88 -20.18
C VAL A 89 21.65 -8.19 -21.49
N ASP A 90 21.46 -8.98 -22.55
CA ASP A 90 20.89 -8.49 -23.80
C ASP A 90 19.36 -8.30 -23.70
N ASP A 91 18.76 -7.64 -24.69
CA ASP A 91 17.33 -7.34 -24.70
C ASP A 91 16.45 -8.60 -24.59
N ALA A 92 16.89 -9.73 -25.17
CA ALA A 92 16.11 -10.97 -25.20
C ALA A 92 16.12 -11.71 -23.85
N GLU A 93 17.23 -11.64 -23.10
CA GLU A 93 17.29 -12.10 -21.72
C GLU A 93 16.62 -11.11 -20.77
N ALA A 94 16.76 -9.79 -20.99
CA ALA A 94 16.05 -8.77 -20.22
C ALA A 94 14.52 -8.96 -20.27
N GLU A 95 13.97 -9.29 -21.44
CA GLU A 95 12.54 -9.59 -21.57
C GLU A 95 12.15 -10.85 -20.80
N ARG A 96 12.97 -11.91 -20.85
CA ARG A 96 12.73 -13.14 -20.09
C ARG A 96 12.82 -12.90 -18.58
N LEU A 97 13.72 -12.03 -18.13
CA LEU A 97 13.85 -11.61 -16.75
C LEU A 97 12.62 -10.84 -16.27
N ARG A 98 12.16 -9.84 -17.04
CA ARG A 98 10.93 -9.09 -16.75
C ARG A 98 9.72 -10.01 -16.63
N LYS A 99 9.60 -10.98 -17.52
CA LYS A 99 8.51 -11.96 -17.47
C LYS A 99 8.56 -12.81 -16.19
N ARG A 100 9.72 -13.37 -15.85
CA ARG A 100 9.88 -14.16 -14.61
C ARG A 100 9.60 -13.33 -13.37
N HIS A 101 10.06 -12.07 -13.37
CA HIS A 101 9.78 -11.13 -12.29
C HIS A 101 8.30 -10.85 -12.14
N ALA A 102 7.58 -10.59 -13.24
CA ALA A 102 6.13 -10.41 -13.20
C ALA A 102 5.40 -11.63 -12.63
N GLU A 103 5.77 -12.85 -13.06
CA GLU A 103 5.21 -14.10 -12.50
C GLU A 103 5.52 -14.23 -10.99
N ALA A 104 6.75 -13.92 -10.56
CA ALA A 104 7.13 -13.95 -9.15
C ALA A 104 6.39 -12.88 -8.32
N VAL A 105 6.13 -11.70 -8.90
CA VAL A 105 5.35 -10.64 -8.26
C VAL A 105 3.90 -11.10 -8.10
N GLU A 106 3.28 -11.70 -9.12
CA GLU A 106 1.91 -12.24 -9.02
C GLU A 106 1.80 -13.29 -7.89
N GLU A 107 2.75 -14.22 -7.78
CA GLU A 107 2.80 -15.20 -6.67
C GLU A 107 3.01 -14.53 -5.30
N TRP A 108 3.80 -13.46 -5.24
CA TRP A 108 3.97 -12.68 -4.02
C TRP A 108 2.68 -11.93 -3.64
N GLN A 109 1.95 -11.37 -4.62
CA GLN A 109 0.71 -10.65 -4.40
C GLN A 109 -0.36 -11.55 -3.76
N GLU A 110 -0.48 -12.80 -4.21
CA GLU A 110 -1.41 -13.78 -3.62
C GLU A 110 -1.12 -14.02 -2.12
N ARG A 111 0.16 -14.16 -1.75
CA ARG A 111 0.58 -14.35 -0.35
C ARG A 111 0.38 -13.08 0.47
N ALA A 112 0.71 -11.91 -0.08
CA ALA A 112 0.56 -10.63 0.59
C ALA A 112 -0.91 -10.28 0.87
N ALA A 113 -1.84 -10.68 0.01
CA ALA A 113 -3.28 -10.49 0.23
C ALA A 113 -3.81 -11.26 1.43
N GLU A 114 -3.16 -12.37 1.81
CA GLU A 114 -3.50 -13.16 3.00
C GLU A 114 -2.80 -12.68 4.27
N ALA A 115 -1.78 -11.82 4.15
CA ALA A 115 -0.91 -11.34 5.23
C ALA A 115 -1.18 -9.87 5.59
N ILE A 116 -2.45 -9.51 5.71
CA ILE A 116 -2.87 -8.18 6.15
C ILE A 116 -2.85 -8.12 7.68
N VAL A 117 -2.14 -7.14 8.24
CA VAL A 117 -2.03 -6.94 9.69
C VAL A 117 -3.39 -6.60 10.32
N ASP A 118 -3.57 -6.92 11.60
CA ASP A 118 -4.81 -6.64 12.34
C ASP A 118 -4.97 -5.17 12.77
N ALA A 119 -3.88 -4.40 12.81
CA ALA A 119 -3.86 -3.01 13.26
C ALA A 119 -2.73 -2.21 12.60
N VAL A 120 -2.95 -0.91 12.43
CA VAL A 120 -1.97 0.02 11.86
C VAL A 120 -1.92 1.32 12.64
N ALA A 121 -0.76 1.98 12.65
CA ALA A 121 -0.56 3.25 13.34
C ALA A 121 -0.77 4.45 12.39
N LEU A 122 -1.94 5.09 12.47
CA LEU A 122 -2.25 6.32 11.72
C LEU A 122 -1.52 7.53 12.32
N GLU A 123 -0.96 8.39 11.48
CA GLU A 123 -0.47 9.70 11.89
C GLU A 123 -1.62 10.73 11.86
N VAL A 124 -1.98 11.26 13.04
CA VAL A 124 -3.05 12.26 13.21
C VAL A 124 -2.48 13.41 14.04
N ASP A 125 -2.44 14.61 13.49
CA ASP A 125 -1.90 15.82 14.14
C ASP A 125 -0.49 15.64 14.74
N GLY A 126 0.35 14.80 14.10
CA GLY A 126 1.71 14.49 14.56
C GLY A 126 1.79 13.44 15.67
N GLU A 127 0.67 12.84 16.07
CA GLU A 127 0.61 11.69 16.99
C GLU A 127 0.30 10.41 16.23
N ARG A 128 1.01 9.32 16.55
CA ARG A 128 0.68 7.98 16.02
C ARG A 128 -0.40 7.34 16.88
N ARG A 129 -1.47 6.87 16.25
CA ARG A 129 -2.58 6.16 16.91
C ARG A 129 -2.86 4.85 16.22
N GLU A 130 -2.89 3.79 17.01
CA GLU A 130 -3.24 2.46 16.52
C GLU A 130 -4.76 2.38 16.26
N VAL A 131 -5.12 1.86 15.09
CA VAL A 131 -6.51 1.58 14.70
C VAL A 131 -6.61 0.16 14.17
N GLU A 132 -7.79 -0.45 14.33
CA GLU A 132 -8.03 -1.80 13.84
C GLU A 132 -8.14 -1.81 12.30
N VAL A 133 -7.48 -2.77 11.67
CA VAL A 133 -7.65 -3.06 10.24
C VAL A 133 -8.71 -4.15 10.07
N LYS A 134 -9.60 -3.97 9.11
CA LYS A 134 -10.66 -4.92 8.74
C LYS A 134 -10.57 -5.24 7.26
N PRO A 135 -9.95 -6.37 6.88
CA PRO A 135 -9.96 -6.83 5.49
C PRO A 135 -11.39 -6.94 4.96
N LEU A 136 -11.60 -6.50 3.71
CA LEU A 136 -12.85 -6.66 2.98
C LEU A 136 -12.77 -7.96 2.17
N GLY A 137 -13.62 -8.93 2.51
CA GLY A 137 -13.69 -10.24 1.85
C GLY A 137 -14.63 -11.17 2.61
#